data_AF-A0A9Q3QV96-F1
#
_entry.id   AF-A0A9Q3QV96-F1
#
_cell.length_a   1.000
_cell.length_b   1.000
_cell.length_c   1.000
_cell.angle_alpha   90.00
_cell.angle_beta   90.00
_cell.angle_gamma   90.00
#
_symmetry.space_group_name_H-M   'P 1'
#
loop_
_entity.id
_entity.type
_entity.pdbx_description
1 polymer ?
#
loop_
_entity_poly.entity_id
_entity_poly.type
_entity_poly.pdbx_seq_one_letter_code
_entity_poly.pdbx_strand_id
1 'polypeptide(L)'
;MATNNRIVDTEQAREMLIKYINGKTMPFTCSITDGRHRTSEQNHLQRLWLMEISAQLGDQSPEEVRGYCKLHFGVPILRNENDVFKAEYDAVIMPLPYEHKLKLMMVPFDFGVTRIMTTRQKTDYLDAIHRHFSEQGLILTNPEDLKRRAA
;
A
#
# COMPACT_ATOMS: atom_id res chain seq x y z
N MET A 1 13.33 -17.06 -2.12
CA MET A 1 14.16 -16.63 -0.97
C MET A 1 13.36 -15.60 -0.19
N ALA A 2 13.08 -15.85 1.10
CA ALA A 2 12.30 -14.92 1.91
C ALA A 2 13.20 -13.81 2.45
N THR A 3 13.10 -12.60 1.90
CA THR A 3 13.77 -11.41 2.44
C THR A 3 13.05 -11.01 3.73
N ASN A 4 13.77 -11.07 4.87
CA ASN A 4 13.21 -10.74 6.17
C ASN A 4 13.57 -9.30 6.53
N ASN A 5 12.65 -8.37 6.24
CA ASN A 5 12.83 -6.95 6.55
C ASN A 5 12.40 -6.68 8.00
N ARG A 6 13.31 -6.14 8.81
CA ARG A 6 13.06 -5.71 10.18
C ARG A 6 13.41 -4.23 10.33
N ILE A 7 12.52 -3.48 10.96
CA ILE A 7 12.80 -2.11 11.40
C ILE A 7 13.53 -2.20 12.73
N VAL A 8 14.65 -1.49 12.86
CA VAL A 8 15.44 -1.42 14.09
C VAL A 8 15.40 0.02 14.59
N ASP A 9 14.49 0.30 15.50
CA ASP A 9 14.23 1.64 16.06
C ASP A 9 14.41 1.71 17.58
N THR A 10 14.67 0.58 18.24
CA THR A 10 14.96 0.48 19.66
C THR A 10 16.27 -0.28 19.90
N GLU A 11 16.90 -0.05 21.04
CA GLU A 11 18.15 -0.74 21.39
C GLU A 11 17.92 -2.25 21.60
N GLN A 12 16.76 -2.63 22.12
CA GLN A 12 16.33 -4.04 22.20
C GLN A 12 16.23 -4.70 20.82
N ALA A 13 15.68 -3.99 19.82
CA ALA A 13 15.62 -4.49 18.45
C ALA A 13 17.03 -4.65 17.84
N ARG A 14 17.97 -3.77 18.19
CA ARG A 14 19.38 -3.86 17.77
C ARG A 14 20.04 -5.13 18.32
N GLU A 15 19.90 -5.39 19.62
CA GLU A 15 20.45 -6.60 20.26
C GLU A 15 19.88 -7.89 19.65
N MET A 16 18.58 -7.91 19.36
CA MET A 16 17.91 -9.06 18.74
C MET A 16 18.37 -9.28 17.30
N LEU A 17 18.68 -8.23 16.55
CA LEU A 17 19.26 -8.35 15.21
C LEU A 17 20.67 -8.96 15.27
N ILE A 18 21.51 -8.52 16.21
CA ILE A 18 22.88 -9.05 16.39
C ILE A 18 22.82 -10.55 16.71
N LYS A 19 21.96 -10.95 17.65
CA LYS A 19 21.75 -12.38 17.98
C LYS A 19 21.31 -13.18 16.76
N TYR A 20 20.42 -12.63 15.94
CA TYR A 20 19.94 -13.30 14.72
C TYR A 20 21.05 -13.48 13.68
N ILE A 21 21.90 -12.47 13.48
CA ILE A 21 23.05 -12.53 12.56
C ILE A 21 24.04 -13.60 13.02
N ASN A 22 24.36 -13.66 14.33
CA ASN A 22 25.29 -14.65 14.88
C ASN A 22 24.80 -16.10 14.73
N GLY A 23 23.48 -16.32 14.65
CA GLY A 23 22.90 -17.65 14.46
C GLY A 23 22.84 -18.12 12.98
N LYS A 24 23.26 -17.29 12.02
CA LYS A 24 23.20 -17.65 10.60
C LYS A 24 24.42 -18.46 10.16
N THR A 25 24.15 -19.56 9.46
CA THR A 25 25.18 -20.32 8.76
C THR A 25 25.67 -19.54 7.54
N MET A 26 26.99 -19.55 7.31
CA MET A 26 27.62 -18.85 6.19
C MET A 26 27.57 -19.68 4.90
N PRO A 27 27.48 -19.05 3.71
CA PRO A 27 27.33 -17.62 3.47
C PRO A 27 25.85 -17.16 3.49
N PHE A 28 25.60 -15.93 3.95
CA PHE A 28 24.30 -15.28 3.87
C PHE A 28 24.42 -13.85 3.35
N THR A 29 23.35 -13.33 2.75
CA THR A 29 23.27 -11.96 2.24
C THR A 29 22.39 -11.13 3.17
N CYS A 30 22.84 -9.93 3.56
CA CYS A 30 22.06 -8.95 4.32
C CYS A 30 22.04 -7.59 3.60
N SER A 31 20.96 -6.83 3.80
CA SER A 31 20.82 -5.46 3.31
C SER A 31 20.36 -4.58 4.48
N ILE A 32 21.12 -3.52 4.77
CA ILE A 32 20.81 -2.52 5.80
C ILE A 32 20.61 -1.19 5.08
N THR A 33 19.49 -0.53 5.34
CA THR A 33 19.14 0.76 4.73
C THR A 33 18.82 1.75 5.84
N ASP A 34 19.26 3.00 5.70
CA ASP A 34 19.00 4.04 6.70
C ASP A 34 17.53 4.47 6.72
N GLY A 35 17.00 4.65 7.92
CA GLY A 35 15.65 5.14 8.17
C GLY A 35 14.56 4.07 8.16
N ARG A 36 13.38 4.45 8.66
CA ARG A 36 12.18 3.60 8.64
C ARG A 36 11.66 3.53 7.21
N HIS A 37 11.39 2.34 6.69
CA HIS A 37 10.63 2.22 5.43
C HIS A 37 9.20 2.73 5.66
N ARG A 38 8.99 4.04 5.47
CA ARG A 38 7.67 4.71 5.55
C ARG A 38 6.62 4.00 4.70
N THR A 39 7.06 3.35 3.62
CA THR A 39 6.24 2.52 2.73
C THR A 39 5.54 1.35 3.46
N SER A 40 6.12 0.78 4.52
CA SER A 40 5.52 -0.33 5.27
C SER A 40 4.32 0.11 6.10
N GLU A 41 4.43 1.25 6.80
CA GLU A 41 3.33 1.83 7.58
C GLU A 41 2.18 2.28 6.69
N GLN A 42 2.49 2.93 5.56
CA GLN A 42 1.50 3.33 4.55
C GLN A 42 0.74 2.11 3.97
N ASN A 43 1.44 0.99 3.74
CA ASN A 43 0.81 -0.23 3.26
C ASN A 43 -0.06 -0.89 4.34
N HIS A 44 0.35 -0.84 5.61
CA HIS A 44 -0.46 -1.34 6.71
C HIS A 44 -1.73 -0.51 6.89
N LEU A 45 -1.59 0.82 6.91
CA LEU A 45 -2.72 1.75 6.98
C LEU A 45 -3.71 1.55 5.84
N GLN A 46 -3.22 1.40 4.60
CA GLN A 46 -4.08 1.10 3.47
C GLN A 46 -4.90 -0.17 3.72
N ARG A 47 -4.25 -1.27 4.14
CA ARG A 47 -4.95 -2.53 4.40
C ARG A 47 -5.99 -2.39 5.50
N LEU A 48 -5.68 -1.64 6.56
CA LEU A 48 -6.62 -1.36 7.63
C LEU A 48 -7.86 -0.63 7.12
N TRP A 49 -7.68 0.49 6.41
CA TRP A 49 -8.81 1.24 5.85
C TRP A 49 -9.65 0.41 4.90
N LEU A 50 -9.05 -0.42 4.05
CA LEU A 50 -9.81 -1.29 3.15
C LEU A 50 -10.72 -2.27 3.92
N MET A 51 -10.26 -2.79 5.06
CA MET A 51 -11.08 -3.63 5.93
C MET A 51 -12.18 -2.83 6.63
N GLU A 52 -11.87 -1.64 7.14
CA GLU A 52 -12.84 -0.75 7.80
C GLU A 52 -13.94 -0.29 6.84
N ILE A 53 -13.58 0.04 5.60
CA ILE A 53 -14.51 0.44 4.54
C ILE A 53 -15.43 -0.73 4.19
N SER A 54 -14.85 -1.90 3.90
CA SER A 54 -15.61 -3.11 3.58
C SER A 54 -16.58 -3.48 4.71
N ALA A 55 -16.15 -3.39 5.97
CA ALA A 55 -16.99 -3.68 7.12
C ALA A 55 -18.15 -2.68 7.30
N GLN A 56 -17.93 -1.40 6.99
CA GLN A 56 -18.95 -0.35 7.12
C GLN A 56 -19.95 -0.34 5.96
N LEU A 57 -19.49 -0.58 4.73
CA LEU A 57 -20.36 -0.68 3.56
C LEU A 57 -21.20 -1.97 3.59
N GLY A 58 -20.59 -3.08 4.01
CA GLY A 58 -21.26 -4.37 4.20
C GLY A 58 -21.65 -5.12 2.93
N ASP A 59 -21.53 -4.49 1.75
CA ASP A 59 -21.90 -5.04 0.44
C ASP A 59 -20.69 -5.41 -0.44
N GLN A 60 -19.49 -4.95 -0.08
CA GLN A 60 -18.26 -5.14 -0.85
C GLN A 60 -17.15 -5.76 0.01
N SER A 61 -16.38 -6.66 -0.59
CA SER A 61 -15.19 -7.25 0.02
C SER A 61 -14.00 -6.27 0.06
N PRO A 62 -13.00 -6.47 0.94
CA PRO A 62 -11.83 -5.61 1.00
C PRO A 62 -11.03 -5.56 -0.31
N GLU A 63 -11.07 -6.65 -1.10
CA GLU A 63 -10.40 -6.70 -2.41
C GLU A 63 -11.16 -5.90 -3.47
N GLU A 64 -12.49 -5.90 -3.45
CA GLU A 64 -13.30 -5.05 -4.36
C GLU A 64 -13.10 -3.57 -4.04
N VAL A 65 -13.10 -3.20 -2.76
CA VAL A 65 -12.77 -1.84 -2.31
C VAL A 65 -11.35 -1.48 -2.75
N ARG A 66 -10.39 -2.41 -2.65
CA ARG A 66 -9.01 -2.19 -3.11
C ARG A 66 -8.93 -1.96 -4.61
N GLY A 67 -9.64 -2.77 -5.40
CA GLY A 67 -9.74 -2.65 -6.84
C GLY A 67 -10.33 -1.29 -7.24
N TYR A 68 -11.42 -0.89 -6.59
CA TYR A 68 -12.05 0.41 -6.76
C TYR A 68 -11.07 1.55 -6.46
N CYS A 69 -10.42 1.53 -5.29
CA CYS A 69 -9.48 2.58 -4.89
C CYS A 69 -8.32 2.73 -5.88
N LYS A 70 -7.74 1.60 -6.33
CA LYS A 70 -6.67 1.61 -7.33
C LYS A 70 -7.14 2.26 -8.64
N LEU A 71 -8.33 1.91 -9.11
CA LEU A 71 -8.86 2.41 -10.37
C LEU A 71 -9.21 3.91 -10.32
N HIS A 72 -9.85 4.35 -9.23
CA HIS A 72 -10.40 5.70 -9.14
C HIS A 72 -9.44 6.74 -8.56
N PHE A 73 -8.46 6.32 -7.74
CA PHE A 73 -7.49 7.24 -7.14
C PHE A 73 -6.08 6.98 -7.63
N GLY A 74 -5.67 5.71 -7.68
CA GLY A 74 -4.28 5.37 -7.99
C GLY A 74 -3.93 5.58 -9.47
N VAL A 75 -4.80 5.17 -10.37
CA VAL A 75 -4.60 5.36 -11.82
C VAL A 75 -4.54 6.85 -12.19
N PRO A 76 -5.46 7.73 -11.75
CA PRO A 76 -5.35 9.16 -12.06
C PRO A 76 -4.04 9.81 -11.59
N ILE A 77 -3.56 9.48 -10.39
CA ILE A 77 -2.27 9.99 -9.88
C ILE A 77 -1.14 9.60 -10.83
N LEU A 78 -1.06 8.34 -11.23
CA LEU A 78 -0.01 7.86 -12.15
C LEU A 78 -0.17 8.41 -13.57
N ARG A 79 -1.39 8.51 -14.08
CA ARG A 79 -1.66 9.10 -15.41
C ARG A 79 -1.28 10.58 -15.46
N ASN A 80 -1.28 11.29 -14.33
CA ASN A 80 -0.91 12.70 -14.28
C ASN A 80 0.61 12.91 -14.16
N GLU A 81 1.32 11.99 -13.52
CA GLU A 81 2.73 12.19 -13.14
C GLU A 81 3.72 11.24 -13.84
N ASN A 82 3.24 10.29 -14.63
CA ASN A 82 4.07 9.33 -15.36
C ASN A 82 3.57 9.17 -16.80
N ASP A 83 4.25 9.85 -17.73
CA ASP A 83 3.87 9.87 -19.15
C ASP A 83 3.93 8.49 -19.81
N VAL A 84 4.89 7.65 -19.43
CA VAL A 84 5.02 6.28 -19.95
C VAL A 84 3.84 5.42 -19.49
N PHE A 85 3.51 5.49 -18.20
CA PHE A 85 2.34 4.79 -17.66
C PHE A 85 1.05 5.28 -18.33
N LYS A 86 0.92 6.60 -18.53
CA LYS A 86 -0.23 7.21 -19.19
C LYS A 86 -0.41 6.67 -20.61
N ALA A 87 0.65 6.68 -21.42
CA ALA A 87 0.57 6.23 -22.81
C ALA A 87 0.12 4.77 -22.92
N GLU A 88 0.73 3.87 -22.14
CA GLU A 88 0.39 2.44 -22.12
C GLU A 88 -1.01 2.19 -21.55
N TYR A 89 -1.37 2.86 -20.45
CA TYR A 89 -2.69 2.75 -19.85
C TYR A 89 -3.78 3.22 -20.82
N ASP A 90 -3.57 4.35 -21.50
CA ASP A 90 -4.54 4.94 -22.41
C ASP A 90 -4.72 4.11 -23.69
N ALA A 91 -3.65 3.49 -24.18
CA ALA A 91 -3.70 2.60 -25.34
C ALA A 91 -4.38 1.26 -25.04
N VAL A 92 -4.09 0.64 -23.88
CA VAL A 92 -4.46 -0.77 -23.62
C VAL A 92 -5.64 -0.90 -22.65
N ILE A 93 -5.65 -0.14 -21.55
CA ILE A 93 -6.57 -0.37 -20.43
C ILE A 93 -7.76 0.58 -20.48
N MET A 94 -7.56 1.85 -20.84
CA MET A 94 -8.61 2.86 -20.93
C MET A 94 -9.77 2.47 -21.85
N PRO A 95 -9.58 1.80 -23.01
CA PRO A 95 -10.68 1.40 -23.89
C PRO A 95 -11.53 0.24 -23.35
N LEU A 96 -11.05 -0.49 -22.34
CA LEU A 96 -11.75 -1.65 -21.82
C LEU A 96 -13.08 -1.25 -21.13
N PRO A 97 -14.06 -2.16 -21.02
CA PRO A 97 -15.23 -1.97 -20.16
C PRO A 97 -14.84 -1.76 -18.69
N TYR A 98 -15.66 -1.01 -17.95
CA TYR A 98 -15.41 -0.71 -16.53
C TYR A 98 -15.17 -1.96 -15.69
N GLU A 99 -16.00 -2.99 -15.88
CA GLU A 99 -15.87 -4.26 -15.15
C GLU A 99 -14.51 -4.94 -15.39
N HIS A 100 -13.99 -4.87 -16.63
CA HIS A 100 -12.69 -5.43 -16.95
C HIS A 100 -11.56 -4.64 -16.28
N LYS A 101 -11.68 -3.30 -16.26
CA LYS A 101 -10.72 -2.46 -15.52
C LYS A 101 -10.70 -2.82 -14.04
N LEU A 102 -11.87 -2.99 -13.43
CA LEU A 102 -11.98 -3.34 -12.01
C LEU A 102 -11.36 -4.72 -11.72
N LYS A 103 -11.69 -5.73 -12.54
CA LYS A 103 -11.10 -7.08 -12.44
C LYS A 103 -9.58 -7.08 -12.57
N LEU A 104 -9.02 -6.23 -13.45
CA LEU A 104 -7.56 -6.09 -13.59
C LEU A 104 -6.88 -5.54 -12.33
N MET A 105 -7.58 -4.70 -11.55
CA MET A 105 -7.01 -4.12 -10.32
C MET A 105 -6.98 -5.11 -9.15
N MET A 106 -7.76 -6.18 -9.25
CA MET A 106 -7.96 -7.21 -8.22
C MET A 106 -7.13 -8.47 -8.47
N VAL A 107 -6.92 -9.27 -7.42
CA VAL A 107 -6.40 -10.65 -7.55
C VAL A 107 -7.36 -11.48 -8.43
N PRO A 108 -6.86 -12.27 -9.42
CA PRO A 108 -5.47 -12.72 -9.60
C PRO A 108 -4.57 -11.83 -10.46
N PHE A 109 -5.10 -10.85 -11.18
CA PHE A 109 -4.28 -10.01 -12.07
C PHE A 109 -3.40 -9.01 -11.30
N ASP A 110 -3.93 -8.41 -10.23
CA ASP A 110 -3.26 -7.47 -9.34
C ASP A 110 -2.42 -6.40 -10.07
N PHE A 111 -3.06 -5.64 -10.98
CA PHE A 111 -2.36 -4.63 -11.77
C PHE A 111 -1.59 -3.66 -10.87
N GLY A 112 -0.32 -3.44 -11.23
CA GLY A 112 0.73 -2.90 -10.39
C GLY A 112 0.69 -1.38 -10.15
N VAL A 113 -0.49 -0.81 -9.87
CA VAL A 113 -0.69 0.63 -9.64
C VAL A 113 0.11 1.12 -8.43
N THR A 114 -0.17 0.59 -7.24
CA THR A 114 0.45 1.09 -6.00
C THR A 114 1.91 0.66 -5.84
N ARG A 115 2.41 -0.28 -6.65
CA ARG A 115 3.78 -0.81 -6.54
C ARG A 115 4.81 0.14 -7.16
N ILE A 116 4.41 0.89 -8.19
CA ILE A 116 5.29 1.83 -8.91
C ILE A 116 5.16 3.28 -8.40
N MET A 117 4.31 3.50 -7.39
CA MET A 117 4.15 4.82 -6.77
C MET A 117 5.38 5.20 -5.93
N THR A 118 5.76 6.46 -6.02
CA THR A 118 6.65 7.10 -5.05
C THR A 118 5.96 7.27 -3.69
N THR A 119 6.73 7.51 -2.62
CA THR A 119 6.16 7.76 -1.28
C THR A 119 5.21 8.96 -1.24
N ARG A 120 5.48 10.01 -2.05
CA ARG A 120 4.58 11.17 -2.17
C ARG A 120 3.26 10.75 -2.80
N GLN A 121 3.31 10.13 -3.99
CA GLN A 121 2.12 9.62 -4.69
C GLN A 121 1.31 8.64 -3.82
N LYS A 122 1.99 7.81 -3.01
CA LYS A 122 1.33 6.91 -2.07
C LYS A 122 0.60 7.66 -0.95
N THR A 123 1.14 8.79 -0.51
CA THR A 123 0.48 9.67 0.48
C THR A 123 -0.76 10.31 -0.17
N ASP A 124 -0.60 10.90 -1.35
CA ASP A 124 -1.71 11.52 -2.10
C ASP A 124 -2.84 10.51 -2.37
N TYR A 125 -2.48 9.27 -2.67
CA TYR A 125 -3.42 8.16 -2.84
C TYR A 125 -4.19 7.82 -1.56
N LEU A 126 -3.51 7.76 -0.41
CA LEU A 126 -4.14 7.51 0.88
C LEU A 126 -5.07 8.67 1.28
N ASP A 127 -4.63 9.91 1.09
CA ASP A 127 -5.44 11.09 1.39
C ASP A 127 -6.71 11.13 0.52
N ALA A 128 -6.61 10.73 -0.76
CA ALA A 128 -7.75 10.62 -1.65
C ALA A 128 -8.78 9.57 -1.18
N ILE A 129 -8.31 8.37 -0.75
CA ILE A 129 -9.17 7.34 -0.17
C ILE A 129 -9.85 7.89 1.08
N HIS A 130 -9.07 8.45 2.01
CA HIS A 130 -9.59 8.92 3.29
C HIS A 130 -10.67 9.97 3.06
N ARG A 131 -10.37 11.00 2.27
CA ARG A 131 -11.34 12.06 1.93
C ARG A 131 -12.62 11.49 1.31
N HIS A 132 -12.49 10.64 0.30
CA HIS A 132 -13.65 10.11 -0.44
C HIS A 132 -14.62 9.32 0.45
N PHE A 133 -14.10 8.45 1.32
CA PHE A 133 -14.95 7.64 2.19
C PHE A 133 -15.41 8.40 3.42
N SER A 134 -14.60 9.32 3.97
CA SER A 134 -15.06 10.22 5.04
C SER A 134 -16.18 11.16 4.60
N GLU A 135 -16.16 11.64 3.36
CA GLU A 135 -17.25 12.44 2.78
C GLU A 135 -18.56 11.63 2.65
N GLN A 136 -18.47 10.30 2.57
CA GLN A 136 -19.62 9.39 2.59
C GLN A 136 -20.07 9.02 4.00
N GLY A 137 -19.44 9.58 5.04
CA GLY A 137 -19.76 9.33 6.44
C GLY A 137 -19.07 8.12 7.05
N LEU A 138 -18.13 7.48 6.34
CA LEU A 138 -17.35 6.37 6.91
C LEU A 138 -16.27 6.90 7.85
N ILE A 139 -16.10 6.22 8.98
CA ILE A 139 -15.08 6.54 9.98
C ILE A 139 -13.86 5.66 9.72
N LEU A 140 -12.74 6.29 9.37
CA LEU A 140 -11.47 5.61 9.11
C LEU A 140 -10.46 5.93 10.20
N THR A 141 -9.61 4.95 10.54
CA THR A 141 -8.59 5.12 11.57
C THR A 141 -7.61 6.25 11.22
N ASN A 142 -7.40 7.18 12.14
CA ASN A 142 -6.41 8.25 11.95
C ASN A 142 -4.97 7.67 12.03
N PRO A 143 -4.07 7.99 11.08
CA PRO A 143 -2.67 7.59 11.12
C PRO A 143 -1.95 7.90 12.44
N GLU A 144 -2.30 9.01 13.10
CA GLU A 144 -1.68 9.42 14.36
C GLU A 144 -2.13 8.56 15.55
N ASP A 145 -3.34 7.99 15.50
CA ASP A 145 -3.83 7.09 16.55
C ASP A 145 -3.06 5.76 16.55
N LEU A 146 -2.59 5.31 15.38
CA LEU A 146 -1.74 4.12 15.25
C LEU A 146 -0.36 4.34 15.89
N LYS A 147 0.22 5.55 15.76
CA LYS A 147 1.50 5.88 16.39
C LYS A 147 1.40 5.90 17.91
N ARG A 148 0.27 6.39 18.46
CA ARG A 148 0.03 6.42 19.92
C ARG A 148 -0.17 5.04 20.54
N ARG A 149 -0.72 4.08 19.79
CA ARG A 149 -0.88 2.69 20.26
C ARG A 149 0.43 1.88 20.23
N ALA A 150 1.39 2.32 19.44
CA ALA A 150 2.70 1.66 19.29
C ALA A 150 3.80 2.27 20.19
N ALA A 151 3.52 3.40 20.86
CA ALA A 151 4.39 4.06 21.83
C ALA A 151 4.11 3.55 23.24
#